data_AF-A0A0C3EWT5-F1
#
_entry.id   AF-A0A0C3EWT5-F1
#
_cell.length_a   1.000
_cell.length_b   1.000
_cell.length_c   1.000
_cell.angle_alpha   90.00
_cell.angle_beta   90.00
_cell.angle_gamma   90.00
#
_symmetry.space_group_name_H-M   'P 1'
#
loop_
_entity.id
_entity.type
_entity.pdbx_description
1 polymer ?
#
loop_
_entity_poly.entity_id
_entity_poly.type
_entity_poly.pdbx_seq_one_letter_code
_entity_poly.pdbx_strand_id
1 'polypeptide(L)'
;MQSAFNSDIDCKGTDKSCLNRLSLNKILSAQDTIYNNAASQIDPSTGTGEPIRVVRDGKLITSPLDSTDPFPHESKPLLITNVLDEAAAAIYSAFPDTVPEDQFEGCVNASFGSPRTQQIVSSPHYSLSAGVDRATADARVQLQQLATDYLWKCAAWTFGRNWASNGGNVFMGMYVVGATYPGNDEILYCTSPGVVCHQDDIEIVFGTVPNPTPAQSQLTTEMQARYKAFLNTGNPNPQGSSFATWAPATNSDVHALTLGGLGEVAVGACDPNFWGEAVQYDYQVYDI
;
A
#
# COMPACT_ATOMS: atom_id res chain seq x y z
N MET A 1 -16.80 -15.39 2.86
CA MET A 1 -17.43 -14.07 3.16
C MET A 1 -18.95 -13.98 2.94
N GLN A 2 -19.48 -14.15 1.72
CA GLN A 2 -20.90 -13.90 1.42
C GLN A 2 -21.89 -14.70 2.29
N SER A 3 -21.59 -15.97 2.58
CA SER A 3 -22.43 -16.81 3.45
C SER A 3 -22.51 -16.30 4.88
N ALA A 4 -21.41 -15.75 5.42
CA ALA A 4 -21.39 -15.15 6.76
C ALA A 4 -22.27 -13.90 6.81
N PHE A 5 -22.12 -12.99 5.83
CA PHE A 5 -22.98 -11.82 5.71
C PHE A 5 -24.47 -12.18 5.69
N ASN A 6 -24.83 -13.12 4.80
CA ASN A 6 -26.21 -13.58 4.61
C ASN A 6 -26.80 -14.22 5.88
N SER A 7 -25.97 -14.95 6.65
CA SER A 7 -26.34 -15.50 7.95
C SER A 7 -26.64 -14.39 8.96
N ASP A 8 -25.79 -13.36 9.03
CA ASP A 8 -25.96 -12.26 9.98
C ASP A 8 -27.22 -11.45 9.70
N ILE A 9 -27.58 -11.25 8.43
CA ILE A 9 -28.79 -10.51 8.02
C ILE A 9 -30.07 -11.37 7.99
N ASP A 10 -29.97 -12.68 8.22
CA ASP A 10 -31.07 -13.64 8.09
C ASP A 10 -31.80 -13.55 6.73
N CYS A 11 -31.03 -13.34 5.66
CA CYS A 11 -31.53 -13.30 4.29
C CYS A 11 -30.70 -14.21 3.38
N LYS A 12 -31.36 -14.93 2.47
CA LYS A 12 -30.67 -15.60 1.36
C LYS A 12 -30.20 -14.54 0.36
N GLY A 13 -29.02 -14.73 -0.23
CA GLY A 13 -28.48 -13.82 -1.26
C GLY A 13 -29.38 -13.65 -2.51
N THR A 14 -30.33 -14.57 -2.73
CA THR A 14 -31.32 -14.51 -3.83
C THR A 14 -32.67 -13.91 -3.41
N ASP A 15 -32.92 -13.69 -2.12
CA ASP A 15 -34.20 -13.16 -1.62
C ASP A 15 -34.22 -11.63 -1.66
N LYS A 16 -34.56 -11.09 -2.83
CA LYS A 16 -34.67 -9.64 -3.04
C LYS A 16 -35.68 -8.98 -2.10
N SER A 17 -36.74 -9.67 -1.69
CA SER A 17 -37.75 -9.09 -0.80
C SER A 17 -37.21 -8.92 0.61
N CYS A 18 -36.45 -9.91 1.10
CA CYS A 18 -35.73 -9.81 2.37
C CYS A 18 -34.69 -8.68 2.32
N LEU A 19 -33.80 -8.72 1.31
CA LEU A 19 -32.71 -7.74 1.17
C LEU A 19 -33.22 -6.29 1.09
N ASN A 20 -34.30 -6.04 0.34
CA ASN A 20 -34.88 -4.69 0.21
C ASN A 20 -35.58 -4.19 1.48
N ARG A 21 -35.86 -5.05 2.46
CA ARG A 21 -36.48 -4.67 3.74
C ARG A 21 -35.47 -4.49 4.87
N LEU A 22 -34.19 -4.80 4.65
CA LEU A 22 -33.16 -4.62 5.67
C LEU A 22 -33.04 -3.15 6.03
N SER A 23 -32.95 -2.86 7.33
CA SER A 23 -32.59 -1.53 7.79
C SER A 23 -31.09 -1.30 7.56
N LEU A 24 -30.71 -0.04 7.39
CA LEU A 24 -29.30 0.35 7.29
C LEU A 24 -28.49 -0.16 8.49
N ASN A 25 -29.03 -0.03 9.71
CA ASN A 25 -28.35 -0.50 10.92
C ASN A 25 -28.07 -2.01 10.89
N LYS A 26 -28.99 -2.82 10.35
CA LYS A 26 -28.78 -4.27 10.25
C LYS A 26 -27.67 -4.60 9.25
N ILE A 27 -27.61 -3.86 8.14
CA ILE A 27 -26.54 -4.01 7.14
C ILE A 27 -25.19 -3.64 7.76
N LEU A 28 -25.08 -2.47 8.39
CA LEU A 28 -23.84 -2.00 9.01
C LEU A 28 -23.36 -2.93 10.12
N SER A 29 -24.27 -3.42 10.98
CA SER A 29 -23.90 -4.37 12.05
C SER A 29 -23.35 -5.70 11.50
N ALA A 30 -23.90 -6.18 10.38
CA ALA A 30 -23.38 -7.37 9.70
C ALA A 30 -22.02 -7.09 9.04
N GLN A 31 -21.80 -5.89 8.51
CA GLN A 31 -20.50 -5.47 7.99
C GLN A 31 -19.45 -5.38 9.11
N ASP A 32 -19.79 -4.83 10.28
CA ASP A 32 -18.90 -4.78 11.44
C ASP A 32 -18.56 -6.19 11.94
N THR A 33 -19.52 -7.12 11.92
CA THR A 33 -19.29 -8.52 12.31
C THR A 33 -18.30 -9.18 11.35
N ILE A 34 -18.46 -8.96 10.05
CA ILE A 34 -17.48 -9.37 9.05
C ILE A 34 -16.12 -8.74 9.32
N TYR A 35 -16.08 -7.43 9.52
CA TYR A 35 -14.83 -6.69 9.67
C TYR A 35 -13.98 -7.25 10.80
N ASN A 36 -14.62 -7.52 11.94
CA ASN A 36 -13.94 -7.99 13.15
C ASN A 36 -13.51 -9.47 13.11
N ASN A 37 -14.11 -10.30 12.23
CA ASN A 37 -13.91 -11.75 12.26
C ASN A 37 -13.36 -12.34 10.95
N ALA A 38 -13.27 -11.56 9.87
CA ALA A 38 -12.95 -12.07 8.55
C ALA A 38 -11.65 -12.88 8.50
N ALA A 39 -10.52 -12.24 8.80
CA ALA A 39 -9.20 -12.84 8.69
C ALA A 39 -8.97 -14.02 9.65
N SER A 40 -9.59 -13.99 10.84
CA SER A 40 -9.32 -14.97 11.90
C SER A 40 -10.28 -16.15 11.93
N GLN A 41 -11.51 -15.99 11.42
CA GLN A 41 -12.58 -16.99 11.60
C GLN A 41 -13.37 -17.31 10.34
N ILE A 42 -13.39 -16.44 9.32
CA ILE A 42 -14.27 -16.62 8.16
C ILE A 42 -13.47 -17.00 6.91
N ASP A 43 -12.45 -16.22 6.59
CA ASP A 43 -11.67 -16.35 5.36
C ASP A 43 -10.29 -15.69 5.54
N PRO A 44 -9.22 -16.47 5.73
CA PRO A 44 -7.89 -15.93 5.99
C PRO A 44 -7.31 -15.15 4.80
N SER A 45 -7.89 -15.25 3.60
CA SER A 45 -7.44 -14.53 2.40
C SER A 45 -7.75 -13.03 2.40
N THR A 46 -8.52 -12.54 3.38
CA THR A 46 -9.09 -11.19 3.30
C THR A 46 -8.25 -10.08 3.91
N GLY A 47 -7.28 -10.43 4.76
CA GLY A 47 -6.66 -9.47 5.67
C GLY A 47 -7.68 -8.83 6.62
N THR A 48 -7.19 -8.02 7.57
CA THR A 48 -8.00 -7.31 8.56
C THR A 48 -8.43 -5.91 8.12
N GLY A 49 -7.72 -5.29 7.15
CA GLY A 49 -7.99 -3.92 6.72
C GLY A 49 -9.15 -3.78 5.73
N GLU A 50 -9.34 -4.75 4.82
CA GLU A 50 -10.34 -4.66 3.74
C GLU A 50 -11.12 -5.98 3.52
N PRO A 51 -11.85 -6.45 4.54
CA PRO A 51 -12.53 -7.73 4.46
C PRO A 51 -13.73 -7.74 3.51
N ILE A 52 -14.30 -6.57 3.22
CA ILE A 52 -15.28 -6.34 2.15
C ILE A 52 -14.57 -5.54 1.07
N ARG A 53 -14.17 -6.23 -0.01
CA ARG A 53 -13.36 -5.65 -1.09
C ARG A 53 -13.89 -6.07 -2.45
N VAL A 54 -13.31 -5.47 -3.49
CA VAL A 54 -13.55 -5.90 -4.87
C VAL A 54 -13.09 -7.34 -5.06
N VAL A 55 -13.82 -8.10 -5.88
CA VAL A 55 -13.48 -9.48 -6.22
C VAL A 55 -13.56 -9.67 -7.73
N ARG A 56 -12.88 -10.70 -8.23
CA ARG A 56 -13.02 -11.14 -9.61
C ARG A 56 -14.42 -11.74 -9.83
N ASP A 57 -15.38 -10.88 -10.18
CA ASP A 57 -16.79 -11.25 -10.35
C ASP A 57 -17.11 -11.80 -11.76
N GLY A 58 -16.12 -11.80 -12.66
CA GLY A 58 -16.27 -12.25 -14.04
C GLY A 58 -17.13 -11.33 -14.91
N LYS A 59 -17.49 -10.13 -14.41
CA LYS A 59 -18.30 -9.14 -15.12
C LYS A 59 -17.64 -7.77 -15.14
N LEU A 60 -17.41 -7.19 -13.98
CA LEU A 60 -16.68 -5.94 -13.83
C LEU A 60 -15.17 -6.20 -13.83
N ILE A 61 -14.73 -7.18 -13.04
CA ILE A 61 -13.33 -7.61 -12.95
C ILE A 61 -13.24 -9.02 -13.52
N THR A 62 -12.68 -9.11 -14.72
CA THR A 62 -12.63 -10.36 -15.51
C THR A 62 -11.24 -11.00 -15.51
N SER A 63 -10.19 -10.22 -15.26
CA SER A 63 -8.79 -10.64 -15.26
C SER A 63 -8.05 -10.01 -14.07
N PRO A 64 -7.08 -10.72 -13.48
CA PRO A 64 -6.17 -10.14 -12.51
C PRO A 64 -5.06 -9.32 -13.21
N LEU A 65 -4.34 -8.52 -12.44
CA LEU A 65 -3.24 -7.65 -12.91
C LEU A 65 -1.87 -8.11 -12.37
N ASP A 66 -1.76 -9.39 -12.00
CA ASP A 66 -0.59 -10.01 -11.38
C ASP A 66 0.13 -11.02 -12.31
N SER A 67 -0.39 -11.20 -13.54
CA SER A 67 0.10 -12.18 -14.54
C SER A 67 -0.10 -13.65 -14.17
N THR A 68 -0.94 -13.97 -13.17
CA THR A 68 -1.37 -15.35 -12.88
C THR A 68 -2.31 -15.89 -13.97
N ASP A 69 -2.95 -14.98 -14.71
CA ASP A 69 -3.79 -15.23 -15.88
C ASP A 69 -3.37 -14.30 -17.04
N PRO A 70 -3.89 -14.51 -18.27
CA PRO A 70 -3.61 -13.62 -19.39
C PRO A 70 -3.84 -12.14 -19.03
N PHE A 71 -2.76 -11.37 -19.04
CA PHE A 71 -2.81 -9.95 -18.70
C PHE A 71 -3.70 -9.21 -19.70
N PRO A 72 -4.60 -8.33 -19.25
CA PRO A 72 -5.48 -7.62 -20.16
C PRO A 72 -4.67 -6.72 -21.09
N HIS A 73 -5.08 -6.64 -22.36
CA HIS A 73 -4.47 -5.73 -23.33
C HIS A 73 -4.86 -4.29 -23.05
N GLU A 74 -4.22 -3.68 -22.06
CA GLU A 74 -4.39 -2.28 -21.67
C GLU A 74 -3.10 -1.50 -21.96
N SER A 75 -3.24 -0.34 -22.61
CA SER A 75 -2.10 0.50 -23.01
C SER A 75 -2.13 1.89 -22.36
N LYS A 76 -2.97 2.09 -21.34
CA LYS A 76 -3.09 3.38 -20.69
C LYS A 76 -1.79 3.69 -19.93
N PRO A 77 -1.24 4.90 -20.06
CA PRO A 77 -0.14 5.31 -19.21
C PRO A 77 -0.63 5.36 -17.76
N LEU A 78 0.19 4.88 -16.83
CA LEU A 78 -0.07 4.94 -15.40
C LEU A 78 0.94 5.84 -14.68
N LEU A 79 0.49 6.52 -13.64
CA LEU A 79 1.33 7.24 -12.69
C LEU A 79 0.95 6.71 -11.32
N ILE A 80 1.90 6.08 -10.64
CA ILE A 80 1.67 5.40 -9.36
C ILE A 80 2.67 5.93 -8.37
N THR A 81 2.18 6.37 -7.21
CA THR A 81 3.00 6.94 -6.17
C THR A 81 2.69 6.32 -4.83
N ASN A 82 3.69 6.27 -3.96
CA ASN A 82 3.57 5.92 -2.56
C ASN A 82 4.17 7.02 -1.69
N VAL A 83 3.91 7.00 -0.40
CA VAL A 83 4.67 7.78 0.60
C VAL A 83 5.76 6.93 1.24
N LEU A 84 6.74 7.58 1.90
CA LEU A 84 7.87 6.90 2.53
C LEU A 84 7.42 5.88 3.60
N ASP A 85 6.41 6.24 4.40
CA ASP A 85 6.00 5.51 5.61
C ASP A 85 4.51 5.11 5.56
N GLU A 86 4.08 4.47 4.47
CA GLU A 86 2.67 4.07 4.25
C GLU A 86 2.04 3.36 5.46
N ALA A 87 2.76 2.43 6.09
CA ALA A 87 2.20 1.66 7.20
C ALA A 87 2.23 2.38 8.56
N ALA A 88 2.91 3.53 8.67
CA ALA A 88 3.22 4.11 9.97
C ALA A 88 1.95 4.44 10.78
N ALA A 89 0.95 5.06 10.16
CA ALA A 89 -0.31 5.36 10.83
C ALA A 89 -0.95 4.08 11.41
N ALA A 90 -1.06 3.02 10.60
CA ALA A 90 -1.65 1.76 11.03
C ALA A 90 -0.85 1.08 12.17
N ILE A 91 0.48 1.02 12.05
CA ILE A 91 1.33 0.38 13.07
C ILE A 91 1.31 1.15 14.39
N TYR A 92 1.46 2.47 14.35
CA TYR A 92 1.54 3.27 15.58
C TYR A 92 0.17 3.50 16.23
N SER A 93 -0.94 3.40 15.48
CA SER A 93 -2.28 3.32 16.09
C SER A 93 -2.56 1.95 16.73
N ALA A 94 -2.11 0.86 16.11
CA ALA A 94 -2.29 -0.49 16.67
C ALA A 94 -1.37 -0.74 17.89
N PHE A 95 -0.19 -0.14 17.90
CA PHE A 95 0.80 -0.22 18.97
C PHE A 95 1.21 1.19 19.43
N PRO A 96 0.41 1.83 20.31
CA PRO A 96 0.72 3.17 20.81
C PRO A 96 2.04 3.24 21.60
N ASP A 97 2.36 2.16 22.30
CA ASP A 97 3.59 2.01 23.07
C ASP A 97 4.66 1.23 22.28
N THR A 98 5.92 1.39 22.67
CA THR A 98 7.06 0.64 22.10
C THR A 98 6.82 -0.85 22.20
N VAL A 99 7.09 -1.55 21.10
CA VAL A 99 6.99 -3.02 21.02
C VAL A 99 8.40 -3.59 21.18
N PRO A 100 8.64 -4.48 22.17
CA PRO A 100 9.94 -5.13 22.30
C PRO A 100 10.31 -5.91 21.03
N GLU A 101 11.59 -5.87 20.65
CA GLU A 101 12.06 -6.52 19.42
C GLU A 101 11.86 -8.04 19.38
N ASP A 102 11.79 -8.71 20.53
CA ASP A 102 11.49 -10.15 20.58
C ASP A 102 10.04 -10.49 20.15
N GLN A 103 9.16 -9.50 20.05
CA GLN A 103 7.80 -9.64 19.53
C GLN A 103 7.72 -9.50 18.01
N PHE A 104 8.78 -9.02 17.33
CA PHE A 104 8.75 -8.82 15.88
C PHE A 104 8.35 -10.10 15.14
N GLU A 105 9.03 -11.22 15.39
CA GLU A 105 8.72 -12.51 14.76
C GLU A 105 7.29 -12.99 15.06
N GLY A 106 6.80 -12.77 16.28
CA GLY A 106 5.44 -13.12 16.68
C GLY A 106 4.39 -12.35 15.88
N CYS A 107 4.60 -11.05 15.69
CA CYS A 107 3.74 -10.20 14.86
C CYS A 107 3.80 -10.63 13.38
N VAL A 108 4.98 -10.90 12.83
CA VAL A 108 5.13 -11.39 11.46
C VAL A 108 4.42 -12.73 11.28
N ASN A 109 4.57 -13.67 12.22
CA ASN A 109 3.89 -14.97 12.16
C ASN A 109 2.37 -14.86 12.21
N ALA A 110 1.83 -13.91 12.96
CA ALA A 110 0.40 -13.67 13.01
C ALA A 110 -0.17 -13.21 11.66
N SER A 111 0.61 -12.45 10.86
CA SER A 111 0.17 -11.96 9.55
C SER A 111 0.47 -12.93 8.41
N PHE A 112 1.64 -13.55 8.41
CA PHE A 112 2.15 -14.25 7.23
C PHE A 112 2.18 -15.79 7.36
N GLY A 113 2.00 -16.31 8.58
CA GLY A 113 2.20 -17.72 8.90
C GLY A 113 3.68 -18.14 8.86
N SER A 114 3.97 -19.33 9.38
CA SER A 114 5.35 -19.75 9.65
C SER A 114 6.27 -19.82 8.41
N PRO A 115 5.84 -20.36 7.24
CA PRO A 115 6.73 -20.47 6.09
C PRO A 115 7.27 -19.12 5.59
N ARG A 116 6.40 -18.10 5.48
CA ARG A 116 6.78 -16.75 5.05
C ARG A 116 7.53 -16.00 6.15
N THR A 117 7.15 -16.19 7.40
CA THR A 117 7.82 -15.54 8.55
C THR A 117 9.30 -15.86 8.61
N GLN A 118 9.68 -17.12 8.41
CA GLN A 118 11.09 -17.51 8.45
C GLN A 118 11.91 -16.77 7.38
N GLN A 119 11.35 -16.59 6.18
CA GLN A 119 12.02 -15.85 5.10
C GLN A 119 12.11 -14.36 5.40
N ILE A 120 11.05 -13.76 5.95
CA ILE A 120 11.00 -12.34 6.32
C ILE A 120 12.01 -12.02 7.44
N VAL A 121 11.96 -12.78 8.54
CA VAL A 121 12.79 -12.52 9.74
C VAL A 121 14.28 -12.80 9.50
N SER A 122 14.60 -13.75 8.61
CA SER A 122 16.00 -14.02 8.23
C SER A 122 16.55 -13.07 7.16
N SER A 123 15.69 -12.25 6.55
CA SER A 123 16.07 -11.31 5.50
C SER A 123 16.83 -10.10 6.06
N PRO A 124 17.88 -9.63 5.38
CA PRO A 124 18.55 -8.38 5.75
C PRO A 124 17.67 -7.15 5.53
N HIS A 125 16.55 -7.25 4.83
CA HIS A 125 15.67 -6.11 4.56
C HIS A 125 14.97 -5.55 5.80
N TYR A 126 14.75 -6.40 6.82
CA TYR A 126 14.03 -6.04 8.05
C TYR A 126 14.86 -6.30 9.30
N SER A 127 16.19 -6.27 9.16
CA SER A 127 17.09 -6.35 10.30
C SER A 127 17.09 -5.05 11.09
N LEU A 128 17.35 -5.13 12.40
CA LEU A 128 17.65 -3.96 13.22
C LEU A 128 18.70 -3.07 12.56
N SER A 129 18.47 -1.75 12.66
CA SER A 129 19.45 -0.77 12.24
C SER A 129 20.78 -0.98 12.98
N ALA A 130 21.88 -0.80 12.25
CA ALA A 130 23.22 -0.99 12.81
C ALA A 130 23.43 -0.09 14.05
N GLY A 131 23.91 -0.68 15.14
CA GLY A 131 24.18 0.03 16.39
C GLY A 131 23.00 0.17 17.35
N VAL A 132 21.81 -0.34 16.99
CA VAL A 132 20.66 -0.40 17.91
C VAL A 132 20.80 -1.63 18.82
N ASP A 133 20.71 -1.43 20.14
CA ASP A 133 20.65 -2.52 21.11
C ASP A 133 19.27 -3.18 21.08
N ARG A 134 19.24 -4.49 20.78
CA ARG A 134 18.02 -5.31 20.76
C ARG A 134 17.21 -5.22 22.06
N ALA A 135 17.85 -5.04 23.21
CA ALA A 135 17.13 -4.91 24.49
C ALA A 135 16.28 -3.63 24.60
N THR A 136 16.56 -2.64 23.76
CA THR A 136 15.88 -1.33 23.72
C THR A 136 15.24 -1.02 22.38
N ALA A 137 15.34 -1.94 21.43
CA ALA A 137 14.84 -1.76 20.08
C ALA A 137 13.31 -1.76 20.06
N ASP A 138 12.74 -0.88 19.24
CA ASP A 138 11.32 -0.77 19.00
C ASP A 138 10.94 -1.50 17.71
N ALA A 139 10.30 -2.66 17.84
CA ALA A 139 9.89 -3.50 16.71
C ALA A 139 8.95 -2.77 15.75
N ARG A 140 8.26 -1.71 16.20
CA ARG A 140 7.36 -0.92 15.34
C ARG A 140 8.06 -0.36 14.11
N VAL A 141 9.35 -0.05 14.19
CA VAL A 141 10.15 0.43 13.05
C VAL A 141 10.26 -0.66 11.97
N GLN A 142 10.58 -1.89 12.36
CA GLN A 142 10.64 -3.03 11.42
C GLN A 142 9.26 -3.41 10.90
N LEU A 143 8.23 -3.39 11.76
CA LEU A 143 6.85 -3.68 11.37
C LEU A 143 6.32 -2.66 10.37
N GLN A 144 6.61 -1.37 10.57
CA GLN A 144 6.28 -0.30 9.62
C GLN A 144 6.97 -0.55 8.28
N GLN A 145 8.28 -0.76 8.27
CA GLN A 145 9.00 -0.98 7.02
C GLN A 145 8.46 -2.22 6.29
N LEU A 146 8.24 -3.31 7.01
CA LEU A 146 7.67 -4.54 6.47
C LEU A 146 6.30 -4.31 5.85
N ALA A 147 5.39 -3.66 6.58
CA ALA A 147 4.03 -3.42 6.09
C ALA A 147 4.02 -2.41 4.93
N THR A 148 4.84 -1.35 4.96
CA THR A 148 5.02 -0.38 3.87
C THR A 148 5.46 -1.09 2.60
N ASP A 149 6.46 -1.97 2.70
CA ASP A 149 6.97 -2.75 1.58
C ASP A 149 5.93 -3.74 1.07
N TYR A 150 5.32 -4.52 1.97
CA TYR A 150 4.42 -5.61 1.61
C TYR A 150 3.13 -5.11 0.94
N LEU A 151 2.39 -4.22 1.61
CA LEU A 151 1.04 -3.84 1.20
C LEU A 151 1.02 -2.76 0.11
N TRP A 152 1.99 -1.84 0.12
CA TRP A 152 1.96 -0.66 -0.75
C TRP A 152 3.10 -0.67 -1.75
N LYS A 153 4.34 -0.46 -1.28
CA LYS A 153 5.48 -0.16 -2.17
C LYS A 153 5.80 -1.31 -3.11
N CYS A 154 6.12 -2.49 -2.58
CA CYS A 154 6.56 -3.61 -3.43
C CYS A 154 5.40 -4.18 -4.24
N ALA A 155 4.18 -4.21 -3.71
CA ALA A 155 3.00 -4.59 -4.48
C ALA A 155 2.79 -3.66 -5.69
N ALA A 156 2.86 -2.33 -5.49
CA ALA A 156 2.76 -1.35 -6.57
C ALA A 156 3.90 -1.49 -7.59
N TRP A 157 5.12 -1.78 -7.13
CA TRP A 157 6.29 -1.93 -7.99
C TRP A 157 6.25 -3.21 -8.83
N THR A 158 5.80 -4.31 -8.23
CA THR A 158 5.53 -5.56 -8.96
C THR A 158 4.44 -5.34 -10.01
N PHE A 159 3.36 -4.65 -9.66
CA PHE A 159 2.35 -4.26 -10.64
C PHE A 159 2.91 -3.38 -11.76
N GLY A 160 3.75 -2.38 -11.43
CA GLY A 160 4.40 -1.52 -12.42
C GLY A 160 5.26 -2.31 -13.43
N ARG A 161 6.05 -3.27 -12.94
CA ARG A 161 6.83 -4.18 -13.81
C ARG A 161 5.93 -5.06 -14.68
N ASN A 162 4.86 -5.61 -14.11
CA ASN A 162 3.88 -6.41 -14.87
C ASN A 162 3.23 -5.57 -15.97
N TRP A 163 2.81 -4.34 -15.67
CA TRP A 163 2.23 -3.41 -16.64
C TRP A 163 3.21 -3.10 -17.79
N ALA A 164 4.46 -2.75 -17.44
CA ALA A 164 5.52 -2.47 -18.42
C ALA A 164 5.84 -3.69 -19.30
N SER A 165 5.93 -4.89 -18.71
CA SER A 165 6.22 -6.13 -19.43
C SER A 165 5.13 -6.51 -20.45
N ASN A 166 3.90 -6.03 -20.22
CA ASN A 166 2.76 -6.25 -21.10
C ASN A 166 2.53 -5.08 -22.09
N GLY A 167 3.55 -4.23 -22.28
CA GLY A 167 3.54 -3.14 -23.27
C GLY A 167 2.87 -1.86 -22.78
N GLY A 168 2.49 -1.79 -21.49
CA GLY A 168 2.00 -0.59 -20.85
C GLY A 168 3.14 0.40 -20.55
N ASN A 169 2.78 1.67 -20.36
CA ASN A 169 3.69 2.70 -19.88
C ASN A 169 3.32 3.05 -18.43
N VAL A 170 4.28 3.12 -17.52
CA VAL A 170 4.03 3.40 -16.10
C VAL A 170 5.17 4.21 -15.50
N PHE A 171 4.85 5.19 -14.66
CA PHE A 171 5.81 6.02 -13.94
C PHE A 171 5.60 5.82 -12.44
N MET A 172 6.66 5.45 -11.72
CA MET A 172 6.61 5.11 -10.30
C MET A 172 7.27 6.20 -9.45
N GLY A 173 6.73 6.56 -8.30
CA GLY A 173 7.33 7.61 -7.45
C GLY A 173 7.11 7.36 -5.97
N MET A 174 7.94 7.99 -5.15
CA MET A 174 7.78 7.94 -3.69
C MET A 174 7.98 9.31 -3.07
N TYR A 175 6.98 9.79 -2.33
CA TYR A 175 7.06 11.02 -1.55
C TYR A 175 7.96 10.82 -0.32
N VAL A 176 9.07 11.56 -0.28
CA VAL A 176 9.95 11.66 0.90
C VAL A 176 9.80 13.00 1.63
N VAL A 177 8.93 13.85 1.11
CA VAL A 177 8.39 15.04 1.77
C VAL A 177 6.89 14.97 1.61
N GLY A 178 6.17 15.16 2.72
CA GLY A 178 4.71 15.29 2.73
C GLY A 178 4.24 16.44 3.60
N ALA A 179 2.94 16.54 3.77
CA ALA A 179 2.30 17.38 4.77
C ALA A 179 1.37 16.50 5.61
N THR A 180 1.52 16.54 6.94
CA THR A 180 0.71 15.73 7.85
C THR A 180 -0.78 15.95 7.56
N TYR A 181 -1.43 14.93 7.03
CA TYR A 181 -2.85 14.99 6.69
C TYR A 181 -3.69 15.04 7.98
N PRO A 182 -4.90 15.65 8.00
CA PRO A 182 -5.75 15.68 9.20
C PRO A 182 -6.07 14.30 9.79
N GLY A 183 -6.03 13.23 9.00
CA GLY A 183 -6.19 11.86 9.53
C GLY A 183 -5.01 11.36 10.38
N ASN A 184 -3.87 12.03 10.33
CA ASN A 184 -2.61 11.65 10.97
C ASN A 184 -2.23 12.55 12.16
N ASP A 185 -3.00 13.60 12.45
CA ASP A 185 -2.64 14.62 13.45
C ASP A 185 -2.67 14.11 14.90
N GLU A 186 -3.48 13.09 15.17
CA GLU A 186 -3.56 12.41 16.47
C GLU A 186 -2.48 11.31 16.64
N ILE A 187 -1.71 10.98 15.60
CA ILE A 187 -0.67 9.94 15.64
C ILE A 187 0.70 10.61 15.79
N LEU A 188 1.24 10.63 17.01
CA LEU A 188 2.47 11.35 17.35
C LEU A 188 3.64 11.02 16.40
N TYR A 189 3.80 9.76 16.01
CA TYR A 189 4.85 9.35 15.07
C TYR A 189 4.69 10.04 13.69
N CYS A 190 3.48 10.13 13.15
CA CYS A 190 3.20 10.77 11.86
C CYS A 190 3.37 12.30 11.87
N THR A 191 3.43 12.92 13.04
CA THR A 191 3.74 14.35 13.19
C THR A 191 5.24 14.62 13.38
N SER A 192 6.07 13.56 13.45
CA SER A 192 7.50 13.68 13.70
C SER A 192 8.26 14.18 12.48
N PRO A 193 9.31 15.00 12.65
CA PRO A 193 10.10 15.50 11.53
C PRO A 193 10.69 14.36 10.68
N GLY A 194 10.46 14.41 9.37
CA GLY A 194 11.01 13.47 8.41
C GLY A 194 10.19 12.19 8.20
N VAL A 195 9.08 12.01 8.91
CA VAL A 195 8.10 10.95 8.65
C VAL A 195 7.12 11.40 7.57
N VAL A 196 6.75 10.50 6.66
CA VAL A 196 5.72 10.74 5.63
C VAL A 196 4.72 9.60 5.65
N CYS A 197 3.68 9.75 6.46
CA CYS A 197 2.66 8.73 6.66
C CYS A 197 1.67 8.66 5.48
N HIS A 198 0.96 7.53 5.38
CA HIS A 198 -0.14 7.38 4.42
C HIS A 198 -1.05 8.61 4.43
N GLN A 199 -1.43 9.12 3.25
CA GLN A 199 -2.21 10.34 3.03
C GLN A 199 -1.44 11.67 3.04
N ASP A 200 -0.17 11.71 3.48
CA ASP A 200 0.59 12.97 3.58
C ASP A 200 0.95 13.59 2.22
N ASP A 201 0.68 12.88 1.12
CA ASP A 201 0.78 13.37 -0.25
C ASP A 201 -0.48 14.10 -0.73
N ILE A 202 -1.64 13.89 -0.09
CA ILE A 202 -2.94 14.40 -0.57
C ILE A 202 -2.92 15.92 -0.67
N GLU A 203 -2.61 16.62 0.42
CA GLU A 203 -2.61 18.10 0.40
C GLU A 203 -1.52 18.68 -0.49
N ILE A 204 -0.42 17.94 -0.69
CA ILE A 204 0.64 18.30 -1.65
C ILE A 204 0.11 18.24 -3.08
N VAL A 205 -0.61 17.17 -3.45
CA VAL A 205 -1.22 17.02 -4.78
C VAL A 205 -2.26 18.11 -5.03
N PHE A 206 -3.13 18.38 -4.04
CA PHE A 206 -4.20 19.37 -4.18
C PHE A 206 -3.73 20.83 -3.96
N GLY A 207 -2.51 21.03 -3.46
CA GLY A 207 -1.98 22.35 -3.13
C GLY A 207 -2.77 23.04 -2.02
N THR A 208 -3.23 22.26 -1.05
CA THR A 208 -4.08 22.72 0.07
C THR A 208 -3.36 22.72 1.41
N VAL A 209 -2.05 22.46 1.44
CA VAL A 209 -1.24 22.46 2.67
C VAL A 209 -1.39 23.79 3.41
N PRO A 210 -1.81 23.80 4.69
CA PRO A 210 -1.85 25.03 5.47
C PRO A 210 -0.43 25.47 5.86
N ASN A 211 -0.06 26.71 5.53
CA ASN A 211 1.25 27.31 5.84
C ASN A 211 2.45 26.42 5.41
N PRO A 212 2.58 26.10 4.10
CA PRO A 212 3.57 25.14 3.65
C PRO A 212 5.00 25.62 3.90
N THR A 213 5.86 24.71 4.32
CA THR A 213 7.32 24.92 4.29
C THR A 213 7.82 25.18 2.86
N PRO A 214 9.04 25.71 2.69
CA PRO A 214 9.62 25.87 1.35
C PRO A 214 9.70 24.55 0.57
N ALA A 215 10.03 23.44 1.23
CA ALA A 215 10.10 22.12 0.59
C ALA A 215 8.71 21.64 0.12
N GLN A 216 7.69 21.78 0.97
CA GLN A 216 6.30 21.44 0.60
C GLN A 216 5.77 22.31 -0.54
N SER A 217 6.09 23.61 -0.54
CA SER A 217 5.70 24.54 -1.62
C SER A 217 6.35 24.16 -2.96
N GLN A 218 7.64 23.81 -2.94
CA GLN A 218 8.36 23.35 -4.13
C GLN A 218 7.78 22.04 -4.65
N LEU A 219 7.57 21.06 -3.77
CA LEU A 219 7.01 19.77 -4.15
C LEU A 219 5.56 19.88 -4.67
N THR A 220 4.73 20.72 -4.05
CA THR A 220 3.37 21.02 -4.53
C THR A 220 3.40 21.55 -5.95
N THR A 221 4.28 22.52 -6.23
CA THR A 221 4.44 23.12 -7.56
C THR A 221 4.89 22.08 -8.59
N GLU A 222 5.86 21.24 -8.21
CA GLU A 222 6.34 20.16 -9.06
C GLU A 222 5.22 19.16 -9.36
N MET A 223 4.54 18.62 -8.34
CA MET A 223 3.51 17.61 -8.54
C MET A 223 2.34 18.14 -9.36
N GLN A 224 1.85 19.35 -9.12
CA GLN A 224 0.78 19.93 -9.94
C GLN A 224 1.20 20.08 -11.42
N ALA A 225 2.45 20.46 -11.69
CA ALA A 225 2.97 20.53 -13.05
C ALA A 225 3.07 19.14 -13.70
N ARG A 226 3.55 18.13 -12.96
CA ARG A 226 3.68 16.74 -13.42
C ARG A 226 2.33 16.08 -13.68
N TYR A 227 1.37 16.21 -12.76
CA TYR A 227 -0.01 15.73 -12.95
C TYR A 227 -0.66 16.40 -14.16
N LYS A 228 -0.49 17.73 -14.32
CA LYS A 228 -0.97 18.42 -15.52
C LYS A 228 -0.33 17.88 -16.79
N ALA A 229 0.99 17.64 -16.82
CA ALA A 229 1.66 17.07 -17.98
C ALA A 229 1.15 15.65 -18.30
N PHE A 230 1.02 14.81 -17.26
CA PHE A 230 0.54 13.44 -17.37
C PHE A 230 -0.89 13.36 -17.90
N LEU A 231 -1.81 14.16 -17.35
CA LEU A 231 -3.20 14.20 -17.79
C LEU A 231 -3.37 14.67 -19.24
N ASN A 232 -2.45 15.50 -19.74
CA ASN A 232 -2.51 15.99 -21.12
C ASN A 232 -1.79 15.10 -22.14
N THR A 233 -0.76 14.36 -21.71
CA THR A 233 0.17 13.69 -22.65
C THR A 233 0.46 12.22 -22.33
N GLY A 234 0.04 11.73 -21.17
CA GLY A 234 0.45 10.43 -20.64
C GLY A 234 1.88 10.37 -20.11
N ASN A 235 2.58 11.52 -20.03
CA ASN A 235 3.96 11.62 -19.56
C ASN A 235 4.07 12.70 -18.46
N PRO A 236 4.58 12.37 -17.26
CA PRO A 236 4.64 13.31 -16.13
C PRO A 236 5.80 14.30 -16.22
N ASN A 237 6.51 14.38 -17.36
CA ASN A 237 7.62 15.32 -17.57
C ASN A 237 7.15 16.59 -18.30
N PRO A 238 6.94 17.72 -17.60
CA PRO A 238 6.46 18.94 -18.25
C PRO A 238 7.52 19.52 -19.18
N GLN A 239 7.12 19.88 -20.40
CA GLN A 239 8.02 20.42 -21.41
C GLN A 239 8.67 21.73 -20.93
N GLY A 240 10.00 21.83 -21.08
CA GLY A 240 10.77 23.03 -20.71
C GLY A 240 10.91 23.26 -19.20
N SER A 241 10.47 22.31 -18.37
CA SER A 241 10.73 22.36 -16.93
C SER A 241 12.17 21.96 -16.60
N SER A 242 12.65 22.41 -15.44
CA SER A 242 13.95 22.01 -14.88
C SER A 242 13.83 20.83 -13.91
N PHE A 243 12.67 20.18 -13.83
CA PHE A 243 12.46 19.05 -12.94
C PHE A 243 13.27 17.84 -13.42
N ALA A 244 13.65 16.97 -12.49
CA ALA A 244 14.29 15.72 -12.82
C ALA A 244 13.42 14.92 -13.81
N THR A 245 14.05 14.28 -14.79
CA THR A 245 13.32 13.40 -15.71
C THR A 245 12.81 12.20 -14.94
N TRP A 246 11.52 11.96 -15.01
CA TRP A 246 10.86 10.79 -14.47
C TRP A 246 10.84 9.72 -15.56
N ALA A 247 11.75 8.76 -15.46
CA ALA A 247 11.82 7.66 -16.41
C ALA A 247 10.62 6.70 -16.21
N PRO A 248 10.10 6.10 -17.29
CA PRO A 248 9.09 5.06 -17.17
C PRO A 248 9.72 3.77 -16.62
N ALA A 249 8.93 2.98 -15.90
CA ALA A 249 9.32 1.66 -15.49
C ALA A 249 9.55 0.73 -16.68
N THR A 250 10.43 -0.24 -16.46
CA THR A 250 10.71 -1.37 -17.34
C THR A 250 10.23 -2.66 -16.67
N ASN A 251 10.48 -3.80 -17.30
CA ASN A 251 10.20 -5.10 -16.69
C ASN A 251 11.13 -5.46 -15.51
N SER A 252 12.32 -4.87 -15.44
CA SER A 252 13.32 -5.17 -14.40
C SER A 252 13.50 -4.06 -13.36
N ASP A 253 13.25 -2.80 -13.75
CA ASP A 253 13.46 -1.63 -12.91
C ASP A 253 12.27 -0.68 -13.00
N VAL A 254 11.78 -0.22 -11.86
CA VAL A 254 10.64 0.69 -11.79
C VAL A 254 11.00 2.16 -11.97
N HIS A 255 12.29 2.51 -11.87
CA HIS A 255 12.78 3.88 -11.92
C HIS A 255 11.99 4.85 -11.03
N ALA A 256 11.76 4.43 -9.78
CA ALA A 256 10.90 5.16 -8.87
C ALA A 256 11.53 6.51 -8.50
N LEU A 257 10.90 7.62 -8.90
CA LEU A 257 11.42 8.97 -8.61
C LEU A 257 11.23 9.35 -7.14
N THR A 258 12.27 9.91 -6.52
CA THR A 258 12.19 10.44 -5.15
C THR A 258 11.53 11.83 -5.15
N LEU A 259 10.24 11.89 -4.83
CA LEU A 259 9.43 13.11 -4.85
C LEU A 259 9.68 13.93 -3.57
N GLY A 260 10.20 15.16 -3.74
CA GLY A 260 10.71 15.98 -2.64
C GLY A 260 12.16 15.71 -2.26
N GLY A 261 12.85 14.84 -3.03
CA GLY A 261 14.25 14.51 -2.85
C GLY A 261 15.02 14.52 -4.17
N LEU A 262 16.09 13.72 -4.25
CA LEU A 262 16.95 13.62 -5.42
C LEU A 262 17.09 12.16 -5.85
N GLY A 263 17.15 11.93 -7.17
CA GLY A 263 17.42 10.62 -7.75
C GLY A 263 16.28 9.62 -7.60
N GLU A 264 16.61 8.35 -7.76
CA GLU A 264 15.68 7.24 -7.69
C GLU A 264 15.68 6.59 -6.30
N VAL A 265 14.53 6.04 -5.92
CA VAL A 265 14.34 5.32 -4.66
C VAL A 265 15.08 3.99 -4.74
N ALA A 266 15.84 3.66 -3.70
CA ALA A 266 16.52 2.37 -3.61
C ALA A 266 15.53 1.20 -3.61
N VAL A 267 15.88 0.12 -4.31
CA VAL A 267 14.96 -1.02 -4.51
C VAL A 267 14.58 -1.74 -3.22
N GLY A 268 15.53 -1.89 -2.28
CA GLY A 268 15.29 -2.53 -0.99
C GLY A 268 14.66 -3.93 -1.14
N ALA A 269 13.61 -4.20 -0.34
CA ALA A 269 12.87 -5.46 -0.38
C ALA A 269 12.03 -5.66 -1.64
N CYS A 270 11.85 -4.61 -2.46
CA CYS A 270 11.06 -4.70 -3.69
C CYS A 270 11.85 -5.26 -4.87
N ASP A 271 13.02 -5.84 -4.58
CA ASP A 271 13.77 -6.70 -5.49
C ASP A 271 12.85 -7.86 -5.95
N PRO A 272 12.75 -8.13 -7.26
CA PRO A 272 11.87 -9.16 -7.78
C PRO A 272 12.12 -10.56 -7.19
N ASN A 273 13.32 -10.85 -6.69
CA ASN A 273 13.65 -12.15 -6.10
C ASN A 273 13.16 -12.29 -4.65
N PHE A 274 12.67 -11.22 -4.02
CA PHE A 274 12.18 -11.25 -2.64
C PHE A 274 10.65 -11.30 -2.58
N TRP A 275 9.97 -10.15 -2.66
CA TRP A 275 8.50 -10.12 -2.67
C TRP A 275 7.95 -10.59 -4.02
N GLY A 276 7.10 -11.61 -3.99
CA GLY A 276 6.56 -12.27 -5.18
C GLY A 276 7.29 -13.57 -5.56
N GLU A 277 8.48 -13.81 -5.00
CA GLU A 277 9.29 -15.01 -5.25
C GLU A 277 9.68 -15.73 -3.95
N ALA A 278 10.67 -15.22 -3.21
CA ALA A 278 11.07 -15.81 -1.92
C ALA A 278 9.98 -15.68 -0.84
N VAL A 279 9.26 -14.56 -0.84
CA VAL A 279 8.10 -14.32 0.02
C VAL A 279 6.89 -14.00 -0.85
N GLN A 280 5.93 -14.92 -0.87
CA GLN A 280 4.72 -14.80 -1.68
C GLN A 280 3.77 -13.73 -1.13
N TYR A 281 3.15 -12.98 -2.03
CA TYR A 281 1.98 -12.14 -1.73
C TYR A 281 0.77 -13.01 -1.38
N ASP A 282 -0.21 -12.43 -0.68
CA ASP A 282 -1.43 -13.16 -0.31
C ASP A 282 -2.19 -13.71 -1.52
N TYR A 283 -2.25 -12.98 -2.64
CA TYR A 283 -2.92 -13.49 -3.85
C TYR A 283 -2.26 -14.77 -4.41
N GLN A 284 -0.94 -14.92 -4.26
CA GLN A 284 -0.22 -16.12 -4.68
C GLN A 284 -0.43 -17.28 -3.69
N VAL A 285 -0.60 -16.99 -2.40
CA VAL A 285 -0.83 -18.00 -1.36
C VAL A 285 -2.26 -18.54 -1.41
N TYR A 286 -3.23 -17.65 -1.66
CA TYR A 286 -4.65 -17.97 -1.59
C TYR A 286 -5.31 -18.22 -2.94
N ASP A 287 -4.60 -18.02 -4.06
CA ASP A 287 -5.11 -18.21 -5.42
C ASP A 287 -6.38 -17.36 -5.68
N ILE A 288 -6.27 -16.06 -5.40
CA ILE A 288 -7.39 -15.08 -5.47
C ILE A 288 -7.17 -13.98 -6.50
#